data_AF-A0A528E1Q1-F1
#
_entry.id   AF-A0A528E1Q1-F1
#
_cell.length_a   1.000
_cell.length_b   1.000
_cell.length_c   1.000
_cell.angle_alpha   90.00
_cell.angle_beta   90.00
_cell.angle_gamma   90.00
#
_symmetry.space_group_name_H-M   'P 1'
#
loop_
_entity.id
_entity.type
_entity.pdbx_description
1 polymer ?
#
loop_
_entity_poly.entity_id
_entity_poly.type
_entity_poly.pdbx_seq_one_letter_code
_entity_poly.pdbx_strand_id
1 'polypeptide(L)'
;MLSEPGRSICIAAGNAGQERPEAPDDLGYMMGRIHASGKIDAQGLDHILEWQVVGDKIKDASENELEIWYEPQDRLAISIRPPDGDWIGPIQPGEFLENHQLPDRTLISVYNELHHPTNGANYIATYLTPFFGSNLIIGIPAGVWQVRLHGLVIRDGAFHAWIERDDPADLGDGSYFWPSFFTEASHVDTSSVGALACGQRIVSVANLDELKRRAHITSSQGPTRDGRLKPDITAPGTGIVAANGFGGPDDPWIEMTGTSMASPYVAGVIGLMLAAEPTLTAAQILGIIKA
;
A
#
# COMPACT_ATOMS: atom_id res chain seq x y z
N MET A 1 23.84 -10.62 5.17
CA MET A 1 23.14 -11.76 4.56
C MET A 1 22.99 -11.63 3.03
N LEU A 2 22.35 -10.60 2.44
CA LEU A 2 22.27 -10.44 0.96
C LEU A 2 23.55 -9.95 0.27
N SER A 3 24.61 -9.70 1.04
CA SER A 3 25.97 -9.43 0.53
C SER A 3 26.76 -10.72 0.29
N GLU A 4 26.27 -11.86 0.77
CA GLU A 4 26.94 -13.15 0.57
C GLU A 4 26.62 -13.70 -0.82
N PRO A 5 27.61 -14.30 -1.51
CA PRO A 5 27.40 -15.04 -2.75
C PRO A 5 26.34 -16.16 -2.65
N GLY A 6 25.83 -16.58 -3.80
CA GLY A 6 25.02 -17.79 -3.94
C GLY A 6 23.56 -17.63 -3.53
N ARG A 7 23.08 -16.39 -3.33
CA ARG A 7 21.69 -16.11 -2.98
C ARG A 7 21.21 -14.78 -3.55
N SER A 8 19.91 -14.71 -3.80
CA SER A 8 19.21 -13.50 -4.20
C SER A 8 17.77 -13.57 -3.69
N ILE A 9 17.11 -12.42 -3.60
CA ILE A 9 15.70 -12.32 -3.25
C ILE A 9 14.98 -11.58 -4.39
N CYS A 10 13.88 -12.16 -4.86
CA CYS A 10 13.01 -11.60 -5.88
C CYS A 10 11.66 -11.27 -5.24
N ILE A 11 11.18 -10.04 -5.39
CA ILE A 11 9.96 -9.54 -4.76
C ILE A 11 9.05 -8.93 -5.83
N ALA A 12 7.78 -9.32 -5.79
CA ALA A 12 6.72 -8.72 -6.58
C ALA A 12 6.54 -7.24 -6.18
N ALA A 13 6.43 -6.33 -7.16
CA ALA A 13 6.31 -4.91 -6.88
C ALA A 13 5.05 -4.51 -6.12
N GLY A 14 3.97 -5.28 -6.24
CA GLY A 14 2.64 -4.96 -5.74
C GLY A 14 1.65 -4.70 -6.88
N ASN A 15 0.36 -4.77 -6.57
CA ASN A 15 -0.72 -4.63 -7.55
C ASN A 15 -1.61 -3.40 -7.27
N ALA A 16 -0.99 -2.30 -6.83
CA ALA A 16 -1.67 -1.06 -6.45
C ALA A 16 -1.33 0.12 -7.38
N GLY A 17 -1.16 -0.13 -8.68
CA GLY A 17 -0.83 0.92 -9.67
C GLY A 17 -2.01 1.48 -10.46
N GLN A 18 -3.21 0.92 -10.27
CA GLN A 18 -4.35 1.31 -11.09
C GLN A 18 -5.09 2.49 -10.46
N GLU A 19 -5.11 3.63 -11.14
CA GLU A 19 -5.74 4.86 -10.61
C GLU A 19 -7.04 5.25 -11.31
N ARG A 20 -7.37 4.56 -12.39
CA ARG A 20 -8.60 4.79 -13.17
C ARG A 20 -9.17 3.48 -13.72
N PRO A 21 -10.49 3.41 -13.94
CA PRO A 21 -11.10 2.27 -14.59
C PRO A 21 -10.62 2.09 -16.04
N GLU A 22 -10.34 0.87 -16.48
CA GLU A 22 -10.17 0.51 -17.91
C GLU A 22 -11.52 0.18 -18.59
N ALA A 23 -12.59 -0.08 -17.80
CA ALA A 23 -13.95 -0.35 -18.28
C ALA A 23 -15.02 0.19 -17.29
N PRO A 24 -16.29 0.37 -17.71
CA PRO A 24 -17.33 0.96 -16.85
C PRO A 24 -17.61 0.24 -15.51
N ASP A 25 -17.32 -1.06 -15.45
CA ASP A 25 -17.49 -1.95 -14.30
C ASP A 25 -16.17 -2.31 -13.62
N ASP A 26 -15.05 -1.73 -14.07
CA ASP A 26 -13.73 -1.97 -13.52
C ASP A 26 -13.56 -1.25 -12.19
N LEU A 27 -13.52 -2.03 -11.11
CA LEU A 27 -13.34 -1.59 -9.74
C LEU A 27 -11.87 -1.62 -9.28
N GLY A 28 -10.94 -2.06 -10.14
CA GLY A 28 -9.52 -2.24 -9.80
C GLY A 28 -8.82 -0.97 -9.37
N TYR A 29 -9.32 0.19 -9.82
CA TYR A 29 -8.79 1.49 -9.43
C TYR A 29 -9.04 1.88 -7.96
N MET A 30 -9.97 1.21 -7.28
CA MET A 30 -10.14 1.36 -5.84
C MET A 30 -9.00 0.71 -5.05
N MET A 31 -8.29 -0.25 -5.65
CA MET A 31 -7.18 -0.97 -5.02
C MET A 31 -5.81 -0.32 -5.31
N GLY A 32 -5.75 0.68 -6.20
CA GLY A 32 -4.49 1.36 -6.57
C GLY A 32 -4.27 2.72 -5.92
N ARG A 33 -5.34 3.48 -5.64
CA ARG A 33 -5.31 4.83 -5.02
C ARG A 33 -4.90 4.85 -3.55
N ILE A 34 -3.90 4.07 -3.18
CA ILE A 34 -3.44 3.85 -1.82
C ILE A 34 -2.34 4.83 -1.39
N HIS A 35 -1.80 5.65 -2.29
CA HIS A 35 -0.75 6.62 -1.98
C HIS A 35 -1.22 8.06 -2.12
N ALA A 36 -0.78 8.91 -1.19
CA ALA A 36 -0.85 10.35 -1.24
C ALA A 36 0.48 10.96 -0.76
N SER A 37 0.83 12.15 -1.22
CA SER A 37 1.97 12.90 -0.70
C SER A 37 1.76 14.39 -0.88
N GLY A 38 2.48 15.18 -0.09
CA GLY A 38 2.33 16.62 -0.13
C GLY A 38 3.38 17.34 0.68
N LYS A 39 3.19 18.66 0.77
CA LYS A 39 4.05 19.55 1.53
C LYS A 39 3.20 20.54 2.32
N ILE A 40 3.55 20.73 3.60
CA ILE A 40 3.05 21.83 4.41
C ILE A 40 4.10 22.94 4.34
N ASP A 41 3.75 24.09 3.75
CA ASP A 41 4.75 25.11 3.41
C ASP A 41 5.30 25.87 4.62
N ALA A 42 4.52 25.99 5.69
CA ALA A 42 4.89 26.76 6.87
C ALA A 42 4.16 26.30 8.12
N GLN A 43 4.75 26.64 9.27
CA GLN A 43 4.11 26.49 10.56
C GLN A 43 2.78 27.26 10.61
N GLY A 44 1.76 26.62 11.20
CA GLY A 44 0.40 27.14 11.32
C GLY A 44 -0.49 26.85 10.11
N LEU A 45 0.05 26.25 9.04
CA LEU A 45 -0.75 25.79 7.90
C LEU A 45 -1.23 24.34 8.11
N ASP A 46 -2.40 24.06 7.56
CA ASP A 46 -3.01 22.74 7.56
C ASP A 46 -2.92 22.13 6.15
N HIS A 47 -2.82 20.80 6.08
CA HIS A 47 -3.06 20.02 4.87
C HIS A 47 -4.16 19.00 5.14
N ILE A 48 -5.07 18.80 4.18
CA ILE A 48 -6.19 17.86 4.31
C ILE A 48 -6.03 16.76 3.28
N LEU A 49 -6.02 15.52 3.75
CA LEU A 49 -6.18 14.32 2.93
C LEU A 49 -7.64 13.86 3.00
N GLU A 50 -8.17 13.44 1.87
CA GLU A 50 -9.50 12.85 1.72
C GLU A 50 -9.39 11.33 1.55
N TRP A 51 -9.83 10.62 2.58
CA TRP A 51 -9.80 9.16 2.67
C TRP A 51 -11.22 8.62 2.46
N GLN A 52 -11.45 7.99 1.31
CA GLN A 52 -12.74 7.40 0.97
C GLN A 52 -12.85 6.01 1.57
N VAL A 53 -13.75 5.84 2.53
CA VAL A 53 -14.21 4.54 3.01
C VAL A 53 -15.46 4.16 2.22
N VAL A 54 -15.52 2.94 1.70
CA VAL A 54 -16.67 2.43 0.95
C VAL A 54 -17.50 1.56 1.89
N GLY A 55 -18.83 1.65 1.83
CA GLY A 55 -19.66 0.89 2.78
C GLY A 55 -21.15 1.20 2.78
N ASP A 56 -21.66 2.12 1.96
CA ASP A 56 -23.05 2.61 2.12
C ASP A 56 -24.11 1.53 1.79
N LYS A 57 -23.67 0.33 1.41
CA LYS A 57 -24.46 -0.90 1.19
C LYS A 57 -23.71 -2.19 1.52
N ILE A 58 -22.50 -2.11 2.08
CA ILE A 58 -21.60 -3.25 2.31
C ILE A 58 -21.22 -3.24 3.78
N LYS A 59 -21.40 -4.37 4.47
CA LYS A 59 -20.94 -4.57 5.84
C LYS A 59 -19.43 -4.82 5.79
N ASP A 60 -18.67 -3.75 5.62
CA ASP A 60 -17.20 -3.81 5.62
C ASP A 60 -16.69 -4.21 7.01
N ALA A 61 -15.98 -5.32 7.04
CA ALA A 61 -15.42 -5.93 8.24
C ALA A 61 -13.90 -5.80 8.30
N SER A 62 -13.26 -5.15 7.32
CA SER A 62 -11.83 -4.91 7.37
C SER A 62 -11.49 -3.69 8.23
N GLU A 63 -10.34 -3.77 8.88
CA GLU A 63 -9.71 -2.62 9.49
C GLU A 63 -9.12 -1.75 8.39
N ASN A 64 -9.42 -0.46 8.43
CA ASN A 64 -8.92 0.50 7.47
C ASN A 64 -7.74 1.23 8.11
N GLU A 65 -6.54 1.04 7.54
CA GLU A 65 -5.28 1.56 8.07
C GLU A 65 -4.71 2.64 7.15
N LEU A 66 -4.29 3.75 7.76
CA LEU A 66 -3.61 4.87 7.11
C LEU A 66 -2.33 5.19 7.88
N GLU A 67 -1.20 5.09 7.17
CA GLU A 67 0.11 5.50 7.66
C GLU A 67 0.54 6.83 7.05
N ILE A 68 1.15 7.71 7.83
CA ILE A 68 1.74 8.98 7.37
C ILE A 68 3.16 9.08 7.90
N TRP A 69 4.10 9.30 6.98
CA TRP A 69 5.52 9.39 7.27
C TRP A 69 6.07 10.76 6.88
N TYR A 70 6.87 11.35 7.78
CA TYR A 70 7.46 12.68 7.58
C TYR A 70 8.80 12.84 8.29
N GLU A 71 9.53 13.91 7.96
CA GLU A 71 10.91 14.08 8.39
C GLU A 71 11.06 14.32 9.91
N PRO A 72 12.16 13.83 10.54
CA PRO A 72 12.35 13.86 12.01
C PRO A 72 12.34 15.26 12.63
N GLN A 73 12.70 16.26 11.83
CA GLN A 73 12.82 17.68 12.17
C GLN A 73 11.50 18.45 12.19
N ASP A 74 10.44 17.88 11.62
CA ASP A 74 9.11 18.48 11.59
C ASP A 74 8.25 17.99 12.76
N ARG A 75 7.19 18.72 13.10
CA ARG A 75 6.20 18.34 14.11
C ARG A 75 4.82 18.55 13.52
N LEU A 76 4.08 17.45 13.34
CA LEU A 76 2.72 17.46 12.83
C LEU A 76 1.77 16.94 13.92
N ALA A 77 0.69 17.66 14.19
CA ALA A 77 -0.46 17.09 14.88
C ALA A 77 -1.50 16.63 13.85
N ILE A 78 -2.37 15.71 14.24
CA ILE A 78 -3.38 15.13 13.36
C ILE A 78 -4.78 15.27 13.95
N SER A 79 -5.75 15.66 13.12
CA SER A 79 -7.17 15.55 13.45
C SER A 79 -7.88 14.72 12.39
N ILE A 80 -8.86 13.93 12.80
CA ILE A 80 -9.65 13.06 11.92
C ILE A 80 -11.11 13.48 11.99
N ARG A 81 -11.81 13.50 10.85
CA ARG A 81 -13.23 13.83 10.79
C ARG A 81 -14.02 12.76 10.02
N PRO A 82 -15.05 12.15 10.64
CA PRO A 82 -16.00 11.32 9.92
C PRO A 82 -16.79 12.12 8.85
N PRO A 83 -17.43 11.47 7.87
CA PRO A 83 -18.17 12.15 6.81
C PRO A 83 -19.21 13.16 7.34
N ASP A 84 -19.97 12.77 8.37
CA ASP A 84 -21.02 13.58 8.99
C ASP A 84 -20.72 13.94 10.46
N GLY A 85 -19.43 13.92 10.84
CA GLY A 85 -18.99 14.11 12.23
C GLY A 85 -18.19 15.39 12.48
N ASP A 86 -17.91 15.65 13.76
CA ASP A 86 -16.98 16.69 14.20
C ASP A 86 -15.52 16.21 14.13
N TRP A 87 -14.58 17.15 14.16
CA TRP A 87 -13.16 16.85 14.22
C TRP A 87 -12.80 16.19 15.56
N ILE A 88 -12.03 15.11 15.49
CA ILE A 88 -11.43 14.39 16.60
C ILE A 88 -9.95 14.77 16.65
N GLY A 89 -9.48 15.24 17.80
CA GLY A 89 -8.11 15.75 17.96
C GLY A 89 -8.06 17.26 18.22
N PRO A 90 -6.89 17.90 18.03
CA PRO A 90 -5.67 17.34 17.44
C PRO A 90 -4.90 16.41 18.40
N ILE A 91 -4.46 15.25 17.89
CA ILE A 91 -3.53 14.35 18.57
C ILE A 91 -2.12 14.89 18.37
N GLN A 92 -1.46 15.30 19.45
CA GLN A 92 -0.16 15.99 19.39
C GLN A 92 0.98 15.01 19.08
N PRO A 93 2.14 15.52 18.60
CA PRO A 93 3.36 14.73 18.48
C PRO A 93 3.73 14.02 19.79
N GLY A 94 3.89 12.69 19.74
CA GLY A 94 4.19 11.85 20.90
C GLY A 94 2.96 11.41 21.71
N GLU A 95 1.75 11.79 21.28
CA GLU A 95 0.49 11.35 21.88
C GLU A 95 -0.20 10.27 21.04
N PHE A 96 -1.19 9.63 21.65
CA PHE A 96 -2.06 8.69 20.99
C PHE A 96 -3.51 8.82 21.49
N LEU A 97 -4.44 8.38 20.65
CA LEU A 97 -5.83 8.12 20.98
C LEU A 97 -6.06 6.65 20.67
N GLU A 98 -6.57 5.85 21.61
CA GLU A 98 -6.72 4.41 21.39
C GLU A 98 -8.15 3.97 21.68
N ASN A 99 -8.71 3.16 20.78
CA ASN A 99 -10.03 2.55 20.89
C ASN A 99 -11.14 3.57 21.23
N HIS A 100 -11.05 4.78 20.70
CA HIS A 100 -12.05 5.80 20.93
C HIS A 100 -13.30 5.47 20.11
N GLN A 101 -14.40 5.18 20.78
CA GLN A 101 -15.64 4.82 20.10
C GLN A 101 -16.45 6.06 19.73
N LEU A 102 -16.77 6.20 18.44
CA LEU A 102 -17.62 7.26 17.91
C LEU A 102 -19.11 6.94 18.09
N PRO A 103 -20.02 7.93 17.91
CA PRO A 103 -21.47 7.70 18.00
C PRO A 103 -22.00 6.60 17.06
N ASP A 104 -21.40 6.46 15.88
CA ASP A 104 -21.69 5.39 14.90
C ASP A 104 -21.09 4.02 15.25
N ARG A 105 -20.34 3.94 16.36
CA ARG A 105 -19.61 2.78 16.90
C ARG A 105 -18.28 2.45 16.22
N THR A 106 -17.85 3.18 15.20
CA THR A 106 -16.48 3.08 14.70
C THR A 106 -15.51 3.27 15.86
N LEU A 107 -14.52 2.40 15.96
CA LEU A 107 -13.40 2.58 16.86
C LEU A 107 -12.28 3.28 16.08
N ILE A 108 -11.81 4.40 16.61
CA ILE A 108 -10.66 5.10 16.06
C ILE A 108 -9.46 4.97 17.00
N SER A 109 -8.32 4.58 16.42
CA SER A 109 -7.02 4.63 17.07
C SER A 109 -6.05 5.45 16.23
N VAL A 110 -5.33 6.37 16.86
CA VAL A 110 -4.33 7.24 16.23
C VAL A 110 -3.08 7.24 17.08
N TYR A 111 -1.94 6.88 16.50
CA TYR A 111 -0.64 6.89 17.16
C TYR A 111 0.25 7.91 16.44
N ASN A 112 0.61 9.01 17.09
CA ASN A 112 1.48 10.04 16.51
C ASN A 112 2.89 9.91 17.11
N GLU A 113 3.68 9.02 16.53
CA GLU A 113 5.00 8.65 17.03
C GLU A 113 6.11 9.52 16.42
N LEU A 114 7.10 9.84 17.26
CA LEU A 114 8.30 10.55 16.83
C LEU A 114 9.50 9.61 16.83
N HIS A 115 10.36 9.74 15.82
CA HIS A 115 11.61 8.98 15.69
C HIS A 115 11.41 7.46 15.69
N HIS A 116 10.61 6.95 14.75
CA HIS A 116 10.33 5.54 14.58
C HIS A 116 11.63 4.71 14.52
N PRO A 117 11.75 3.60 15.27
CA PRO A 117 13.02 2.92 15.50
C PRO A 117 13.68 2.33 14.24
N THR A 118 12.91 2.10 13.18
CA THR A 118 13.43 1.48 11.95
C THR A 118 14.23 2.42 11.05
N ASN A 119 13.92 3.73 11.08
CA ASN A 119 14.51 4.69 10.14
C ASN A 119 14.69 6.11 10.72
N GLY A 120 14.24 6.36 11.94
CA GLY A 120 14.32 7.66 12.62
C GLY A 120 13.32 8.71 12.15
N ALA A 121 12.51 8.42 11.12
CA ALA A 121 11.44 9.31 10.65
C ALA A 121 10.30 9.39 11.66
N ASN A 122 9.47 10.42 11.55
CA ASN A 122 8.23 10.48 12.33
C ASN A 122 7.13 9.71 11.59
N TYR A 123 6.17 9.21 12.37
CA TYR A 123 5.19 8.25 11.92
C TYR A 123 3.83 8.54 12.58
N ILE A 124 2.77 8.60 11.80
CA ILE A 124 1.40 8.64 12.31
C ILE A 124 0.64 7.45 11.73
N ALA A 125 0.12 6.59 12.59
CA ALA A 125 -0.81 5.52 12.21
C ALA A 125 -2.22 5.94 12.58
N THR A 126 -3.18 5.73 11.69
CA THR A 126 -4.61 5.88 11.96
C THR A 126 -5.32 4.59 11.56
N TYR A 127 -6.06 4.03 12.51
CA TYR A 127 -6.88 2.84 12.34
C TYR A 127 -8.35 3.23 12.50
N LEU A 128 -9.16 2.91 11.50
CA LEU A 128 -10.61 2.87 11.61
C LEU A 128 -11.01 1.40 11.68
N THR A 129 -11.52 0.98 12.83
CA THR A 129 -11.88 -0.41 13.08
C THR A 129 -13.40 -0.54 13.15
N PRO A 130 -14.00 -1.50 12.43
CA PRO A 130 -15.41 -1.85 12.59
C PRO A 130 -15.73 -2.24 14.04
N PHE A 131 -16.97 -2.03 14.47
CA PHE A 131 -17.41 -2.49 15.77
C PHE A 131 -17.67 -4.00 15.74
N PHE A 132 -16.97 -4.77 16.57
CA PHE A 132 -17.21 -6.21 16.75
C PHE A 132 -17.90 -6.49 18.09
N GLY A 133 -19.19 -6.78 18.04
CA GLY A 133 -19.97 -7.33 19.15
C GLY A 133 -20.23 -8.83 19.00
N SER A 134 -20.66 -9.50 20.07
CA SER A 134 -20.80 -10.97 20.11
C SER A 134 -21.66 -11.59 19.01
N ASN A 135 -22.62 -10.84 18.44
CA ASN A 135 -23.46 -11.26 17.30
C ASN A 135 -23.76 -10.10 16.34
N LEU A 136 -22.96 -9.03 16.36
CA LEU A 136 -23.22 -7.82 15.59
C LEU A 136 -21.89 -7.23 15.14
N ILE A 137 -21.72 -7.07 13.84
CA ILE A 137 -20.64 -6.28 13.27
C ILE A 137 -21.28 -5.03 12.67
N ILE A 138 -20.77 -3.86 13.05
CA ILE A 138 -21.14 -2.58 12.43
C ILE A 138 -19.91 -2.11 11.67
N GLY A 139 -20.02 -2.06 10.34
CA GLY A 139 -18.97 -1.55 9.47
C GLY A 139 -18.74 -0.06 9.67
N ILE A 140 -17.62 0.42 9.16
CA ILE A 140 -17.26 1.84 9.22
C ILE A 140 -18.19 2.62 8.28
N PRO A 141 -18.72 3.79 8.69
CA PRO A 141 -19.51 4.64 7.82
C PRO A 141 -18.80 4.96 6.52
N ALA A 142 -19.52 4.76 5.43
CA ALA A 142 -19.06 5.12 4.11
C ALA A 142 -19.03 6.63 3.92
N GLY A 143 -18.10 7.08 3.08
CA GLY A 143 -17.96 8.49 2.75
C GLY A 143 -16.51 8.93 2.84
N VAL A 144 -16.32 10.22 2.62
CA VAL A 144 -15.02 10.85 2.69
C VAL A 144 -14.72 11.21 4.14
N TRP A 145 -13.84 10.43 4.76
CA TRP A 145 -13.17 10.80 5.99
C TRP A 145 -12.09 11.84 5.67
N GLN A 146 -11.99 12.87 6.50
CA GLN A 146 -10.96 13.89 6.34
C GLN A 146 -9.87 13.72 7.37
N VAL A 147 -8.62 13.76 6.91
CA VAL A 147 -7.43 13.67 7.74
C VAL A 147 -6.68 14.98 7.62
N ARG A 148 -6.64 15.75 8.71
CA ARG A 148 -5.98 17.05 8.74
C ARG A 148 -4.65 16.96 9.45
N LEU A 149 -3.59 17.29 8.73
CA LEU A 149 -2.25 17.48 9.25
C LEU A 149 -2.05 18.95 9.61
N HIS A 150 -1.71 19.21 10.86
CA HIS A 150 -1.45 20.55 11.40
C HIS A 150 0.06 20.78 11.50
N GLY A 151 0.60 21.74 10.75
CA GLY A 151 2.03 22.06 10.78
C GLY A 151 2.43 22.83 12.04
N LEU A 152 2.94 22.15 13.07
CA LEU A 152 3.35 22.80 14.32
C LEU A 152 4.79 23.32 14.27
N VAL A 153 5.70 22.55 13.67
CA VAL A 153 7.07 22.96 13.37
C VAL A 153 7.39 22.42 11.98
N ILE A 154 7.74 23.30 11.05
CA ILE A 154 8.02 22.94 9.66
C ILE A 154 9.43 23.40 9.28
N ARG A 155 10.25 22.47 8.85
CA ARG A 155 11.61 22.64 8.30
C ARG A 155 11.69 22.09 6.89
N ASP A 156 11.20 20.88 6.68
CA ASP A 156 11.00 20.33 5.33
C ASP A 156 9.52 20.41 4.95
N GLY A 157 8.65 19.79 5.75
CA GLY A 157 7.19 19.81 5.57
C GLY A 157 6.68 18.78 4.57
N ALA A 158 7.57 18.00 3.93
CA ALA A 158 7.16 16.91 3.06
C ALA A 158 6.61 15.73 3.87
N PHE A 159 5.59 15.09 3.35
CA PHE A 159 5.05 13.86 3.92
C PHE A 159 4.60 12.91 2.80
N HIS A 160 4.57 11.63 3.13
CA HIS A 160 3.89 10.61 2.33
C HIS A 160 2.87 9.90 3.20
N ALA A 161 1.76 9.50 2.61
CA ALA A 161 0.69 8.76 3.26
C ALA A 161 0.34 7.52 2.44
N TRP A 162 0.18 6.38 3.10
CA TRP A 162 -0.23 5.11 2.50
C TRP A 162 -1.43 4.52 3.21
N ILE A 163 -2.39 4.04 2.45
CA ILE A 163 -3.49 3.20 2.94
C ILE A 163 -3.09 1.75 2.76
N GLU A 164 -3.29 0.90 3.76
CA GLU A 164 -3.06 -0.54 3.61
C GLU A 164 -4.05 -1.11 2.60
N ARG A 165 -3.53 -1.83 1.61
CA ARG A 165 -4.35 -2.37 0.52
C ARG A 165 -5.15 -3.56 1.03
N ASP A 166 -6.47 -3.46 0.89
CA ASP A 166 -7.38 -4.57 1.10
C ASP A 166 -7.82 -5.21 -0.23
N ASP A 167 -7.96 -6.54 -0.22
CA ASP A 167 -8.47 -7.31 -1.35
C ASP A 167 -9.97 -7.57 -1.16
N PRO A 168 -10.84 -7.10 -2.07
CA PRO A 168 -12.28 -7.36 -1.95
C PRO A 168 -12.58 -8.85 -1.80
N ALA A 169 -13.22 -9.22 -0.69
CA ALA A 169 -13.56 -10.61 -0.39
C ALA A 169 -14.92 -10.73 0.30
N ASP A 170 -15.78 -11.65 -0.17
CA ASP A 170 -17.02 -12.02 0.49
C ASP A 170 -16.73 -13.02 1.62
N LEU A 171 -17.15 -12.72 2.84
CA LEU A 171 -16.91 -13.56 4.01
C LEU A 171 -18.02 -14.61 4.23
N GLY A 172 -19.05 -14.63 3.39
CA GLY A 172 -20.10 -15.65 3.36
C GLY A 172 -21.23 -15.47 4.37
N ASP A 173 -21.15 -14.46 5.25
CA ASP A 173 -22.21 -14.07 6.21
C ASP A 173 -22.87 -12.73 5.84
N GLY A 174 -22.60 -12.22 4.64
CA GLY A 174 -23.02 -10.89 4.17
C GLY A 174 -22.11 -9.75 4.62
N SER A 175 -20.99 -10.03 5.30
CA SER A 175 -19.87 -9.08 5.44
C SER A 175 -18.81 -9.29 4.37
N TYR A 176 -18.05 -8.23 4.14
CA TYR A 176 -17.00 -8.18 3.12
C TYR A 176 -15.73 -7.60 3.73
N PHE A 177 -14.58 -7.97 3.17
CA PHE A 177 -13.42 -7.10 3.16
C PHE A 177 -13.54 -6.17 1.96
N TRP A 178 -13.32 -4.88 2.17
CA TRP A 178 -13.46 -3.90 1.10
C TRP A 178 -12.40 -2.79 1.21
N PRO A 179 -11.74 -2.42 0.09
CA PRO A 179 -10.70 -1.41 0.13
C PRO A 179 -11.25 0.00 0.34
N SER A 180 -10.54 0.77 1.16
CA SER A 180 -10.55 2.23 1.12
C SER A 180 -9.43 2.77 0.24
N PHE A 181 -9.53 4.05 -0.12
CA PHE A 181 -8.58 4.70 -1.01
C PHE A 181 -8.60 6.22 -0.84
N PHE A 182 -7.57 6.91 -1.34
CA PHE A 182 -7.59 8.37 -1.44
C PHE A 182 -8.49 8.83 -2.59
N THR A 183 -9.24 9.91 -2.38
CA THR A 183 -9.99 10.55 -3.46
C THR A 183 -9.03 11.17 -4.49
N GLU A 184 -9.54 11.54 -5.67
CA GLU A 184 -8.75 12.25 -6.68
C GLU A 184 -8.14 13.58 -6.16
N ALA A 185 -8.70 14.16 -5.10
CA ALA A 185 -8.19 15.38 -4.50
C ALA A 185 -6.89 15.18 -3.70
N SER A 186 -6.61 13.95 -3.26
CA SER A 186 -5.45 13.65 -2.40
C SER A 186 -4.51 12.60 -2.97
N HIS A 187 -5.03 11.71 -3.81
CA HIS A 187 -4.23 10.65 -4.41
C HIS A 187 -3.05 11.21 -5.23
N VAL A 188 -1.89 10.56 -5.11
CA VAL A 188 -0.73 10.80 -5.97
C VAL A 188 -0.31 9.50 -6.64
N ASP A 189 -0.26 9.51 -7.97
CA ASP A 189 0.02 8.35 -8.83
C ASP A 189 1.53 8.04 -8.87
N THR A 190 2.08 7.62 -7.73
CA THR A 190 3.49 7.30 -7.56
C THR A 190 3.69 6.49 -6.28
N SER A 191 4.87 5.91 -6.09
CA SER A 191 5.28 5.36 -4.78
C SER A 191 4.35 4.31 -4.16
N SER A 192 3.60 3.58 -4.99
CA SER A 192 2.73 2.45 -4.59
C SER A 192 3.47 1.11 -4.53
N VAL A 193 4.78 1.09 -4.81
CA VAL A 193 5.64 -0.10 -4.66
C VAL A 193 5.64 -0.59 -3.21
N GLY A 194 5.35 -1.88 -3.02
CA GLY A 194 5.19 -2.46 -1.69
C GLY A 194 6.46 -2.38 -0.84
N ALA A 195 6.30 -2.31 0.48
CA ALA A 195 7.40 -2.09 1.42
C ALA A 195 8.58 -3.06 1.26
N LEU A 196 8.32 -4.35 1.00
CA LEU A 196 9.39 -5.35 0.77
C LEU A 196 10.09 -5.16 -0.58
N ALA A 197 9.36 -4.70 -1.60
CA ALA A 197 9.92 -4.37 -2.92
C ALA A 197 10.78 -3.09 -2.88
N CYS A 198 10.63 -2.26 -1.86
CA CYS A 198 11.52 -1.15 -1.56
C CYS A 198 12.89 -1.60 -1.05
N GLY A 199 13.14 -2.90 -0.80
CA GLY A 199 14.42 -3.37 -0.26
C GLY A 199 15.65 -2.99 -1.11
N GLN A 200 16.79 -2.81 -0.45
CA GLN A 200 18.09 -2.76 -1.14
C GLN A 200 18.60 -4.18 -1.41
N ARG A 201 19.35 -4.36 -2.51
CA ARG A 201 19.97 -5.65 -2.89
C ARG A 201 18.98 -6.81 -3.06
N ILE A 202 17.75 -6.48 -3.44
CA ILE A 202 16.72 -7.42 -3.92
C ILE A 202 16.38 -7.06 -5.37
N VAL A 203 15.75 -7.98 -6.09
CA VAL A 203 15.20 -7.74 -7.43
C VAL A 203 13.70 -7.50 -7.29
N SER A 204 13.26 -6.26 -7.47
CA SER A 204 11.84 -5.88 -7.46
C SER A 204 11.26 -5.97 -8.87
N VAL A 205 10.15 -6.69 -9.03
CA VAL A 205 9.63 -7.07 -10.35
C VAL A 205 8.21 -6.53 -10.56
N ALA A 206 8.06 -5.67 -11.56
CA ALA A 206 6.79 -5.20 -12.08
C ALA A 206 6.18 -6.20 -13.08
N ASN A 207 4.87 -6.12 -13.27
CA ASN A 207 4.15 -6.94 -14.24
C ASN A 207 4.22 -6.31 -15.63
N LEU A 208 4.77 -7.03 -16.61
CA LEU A 208 4.72 -6.68 -18.02
C LEU A 208 3.42 -7.22 -18.65
N ASP A 209 2.67 -6.33 -19.29
CA ASP A 209 1.66 -6.71 -20.27
C ASP A 209 2.35 -6.82 -21.64
N GLU A 210 2.61 -8.05 -22.09
CA GLU A 210 3.33 -8.33 -23.33
C GLU A 210 2.57 -7.86 -24.57
N LEU A 211 1.24 -7.95 -24.55
CA LEU A 211 0.39 -7.54 -25.67
C LEU A 211 0.38 -6.01 -25.82
N LYS A 212 0.21 -5.29 -24.71
CA LYS A 212 0.25 -3.81 -24.69
C LYS A 212 1.69 -3.27 -24.71
N ARG A 213 2.72 -4.11 -24.54
CA ARG A 213 4.16 -3.77 -24.51
C ARG A 213 4.49 -2.68 -23.49
N ARG A 214 3.88 -2.75 -22.31
CA ARG A 214 4.05 -1.79 -21.21
C ARG A 214 3.84 -2.47 -19.87
N ALA A 215 4.20 -1.81 -18.77
CA ALA A 215 3.79 -2.29 -17.45
C ALA A 215 2.26 -2.41 -17.40
N HIS A 216 1.76 -3.51 -16.82
CA HIS A 216 0.34 -3.72 -16.60
C HIS A 216 -0.20 -2.62 -15.69
N ILE A 217 -1.42 -2.14 -15.93
CA ILE A 217 -1.96 -0.96 -15.24
C ILE A 217 -2.03 -1.13 -13.72
N THR A 218 -2.26 -2.35 -13.24
CA THR A 218 -2.28 -2.65 -11.80
C THR A 218 -0.89 -2.72 -11.17
N SER A 219 0.19 -2.78 -11.94
CA SER A 219 1.53 -2.94 -11.38
C SER A 219 1.93 -1.71 -10.57
N SER A 220 2.22 -1.91 -9.29
CA SER A 220 2.73 -0.85 -8.41
C SER A 220 4.00 -0.22 -8.96
N GLN A 221 4.18 1.06 -8.67
CA GLN A 221 5.27 1.88 -9.20
C GLN A 221 6.01 2.65 -8.11
N GLY A 222 7.26 3.01 -8.39
CA GLY A 222 8.06 3.85 -7.51
C GLY A 222 7.89 5.35 -7.79
N PRO A 223 8.85 6.19 -7.33
CA PRO A 223 10.01 5.78 -6.55
C PRO A 223 9.62 5.33 -5.15
N THR A 224 10.56 4.72 -4.42
CA THR A 224 10.39 4.54 -2.97
C THR A 224 10.32 5.90 -2.26
N ARG A 225 9.88 5.95 -0.99
CA ARG A 225 9.86 7.20 -0.20
C ARG A 225 11.20 7.92 -0.19
N ASP A 226 12.30 7.17 -0.13
CA ASP A 226 13.67 7.71 -0.17
C ASP A 226 14.20 7.94 -1.60
N GLY A 227 13.32 7.98 -2.61
CA GLY A 227 13.63 8.40 -3.97
C GLY A 227 14.32 7.33 -4.85
N ARG A 228 14.48 6.09 -4.37
CA ARG A 228 15.11 5.04 -5.18
C ARG A 228 14.17 4.58 -6.29
N LEU A 229 14.75 4.39 -7.47
CA LEU A 229 14.03 3.88 -8.64
C LEU A 229 13.71 2.39 -8.44
N LYS A 230 12.44 2.12 -8.19
CA LYS A 230 11.81 0.80 -8.09
C LYS A 230 10.50 0.83 -8.90
N PRO A 231 9.96 -0.30 -9.36
CA PRO A 231 10.59 -1.63 -9.41
C PRO A 231 11.88 -1.66 -10.24
N ASP A 232 12.68 -2.71 -10.09
CA ASP A 232 13.97 -2.80 -10.77
C ASP A 232 13.82 -3.13 -12.26
N ILE A 233 12.90 -4.06 -12.57
CA ILE A 233 12.65 -4.58 -13.91
C ILE A 233 11.17 -4.94 -14.05
N THR A 234 10.74 -5.23 -15.29
CA THR A 234 9.45 -5.85 -15.58
C THR A 234 9.66 -7.28 -16.09
N ALA A 235 8.69 -8.16 -15.88
CA ALA A 235 8.68 -9.51 -16.45
C ALA A 235 7.23 -9.94 -16.78
N PRO A 236 7.03 -10.92 -17.69
CA PRO A 236 5.70 -11.40 -18.04
C PRO A 236 4.93 -11.85 -16.79
N GLY A 237 3.78 -11.22 -16.54
CA GLY A 237 2.91 -11.53 -15.42
C GLY A 237 1.43 -11.36 -15.75
N THR A 238 1.07 -11.24 -17.03
CA THR A 238 -0.31 -11.05 -17.51
C THR A 238 -0.73 -12.26 -18.31
N GLY A 239 -1.86 -12.89 -17.94
CA GLY A 239 -2.37 -14.09 -18.61
C GLY A 239 -1.42 -15.29 -18.49
N ILE A 240 -0.76 -15.45 -17.34
CA ILE A 240 0.23 -16.53 -17.14
C ILE A 240 -0.50 -17.80 -16.70
N VAL A 241 -0.38 -18.86 -17.50
CA VAL A 241 -0.87 -20.20 -17.16
C VAL A 241 0.17 -20.94 -16.33
N ALA A 242 -0.20 -21.37 -15.13
CA ALA A 242 0.65 -22.10 -14.19
C ALA A 242 -0.11 -23.25 -13.51
N ALA A 243 0.61 -24.07 -12.73
CA ALA A 243 0.00 -25.19 -12.01
C ALA A 243 -1.04 -24.68 -10.99
N ASN A 244 -2.23 -25.28 -11.00
CA ASN A 244 -3.32 -24.91 -10.11
C ASN A 244 -3.26 -25.71 -8.79
N GLY A 245 -2.76 -25.08 -7.73
CA GLY A 245 -2.73 -25.69 -6.40
C GLY A 245 -4.08 -25.72 -5.68
N PHE A 246 -5.10 -25.04 -6.21
CA PHE A 246 -6.45 -24.96 -5.64
C PHE A 246 -7.45 -25.87 -6.38
N GLY A 247 -7.07 -26.37 -7.55
CA GLY A 247 -7.88 -27.22 -8.41
C GLY A 247 -7.86 -28.69 -7.99
N GLY A 248 -8.85 -29.43 -8.49
CA GLY A 248 -8.85 -30.90 -8.41
C GLY A 248 -7.88 -31.53 -9.43
N PRO A 249 -7.70 -32.86 -9.41
CA PRO A 249 -6.82 -33.57 -10.35
C PRO A 249 -7.14 -33.31 -11.83
N ASP A 250 -8.41 -33.03 -12.16
CA ASP A 250 -8.88 -32.76 -13.51
C ASP A 250 -8.77 -31.27 -13.92
N ASP A 251 -8.30 -30.39 -13.01
CA ASP A 251 -8.08 -28.96 -13.25
C ASP A 251 -6.66 -28.53 -12.84
N PRO A 252 -5.60 -29.07 -13.50
CA PRO A 252 -4.22 -28.88 -13.07
C PRO A 252 -3.61 -27.54 -13.46
N TRP A 253 -4.30 -26.69 -14.22
CA TRP A 253 -3.78 -25.42 -14.74
C TRP A 253 -4.71 -24.26 -14.44
N ILE A 254 -4.15 -23.10 -14.12
CA ILE A 254 -4.90 -21.86 -13.90
C ILE A 254 -4.18 -20.70 -14.56
N GLU A 255 -4.94 -19.79 -15.17
CA GLU A 255 -4.43 -18.53 -15.69
C GLU A 255 -4.58 -17.43 -14.63
N MET A 256 -3.51 -16.70 -14.35
CA MET A 256 -3.52 -15.59 -13.39
C MET A 256 -2.72 -14.39 -13.91
N THR A 257 -3.05 -13.21 -13.38
CA THR A 257 -2.40 -11.93 -13.72
C THR A 257 -1.95 -11.21 -12.45
N GLY A 258 -0.74 -10.66 -12.46
CA GLY A 258 -0.21 -9.80 -11.41
C GLY A 258 1.30 -9.87 -11.27
N THR A 259 1.86 -8.98 -10.45
CA THR A 259 3.28 -9.00 -10.10
C THR A 259 3.70 -10.29 -9.38
N SER A 260 2.75 -10.99 -8.75
CA SER A 260 2.93 -12.32 -8.16
C SER A 260 3.22 -13.41 -9.20
N MET A 261 2.89 -13.20 -10.47
CA MET A 261 3.24 -14.10 -11.58
C MET A 261 4.55 -13.67 -12.24
N ALA A 262 4.83 -12.37 -12.29
CA ALA A 262 6.08 -11.83 -12.82
C ALA A 262 7.31 -12.14 -11.95
N SER A 263 7.19 -12.03 -10.61
CA SER A 263 8.28 -12.29 -9.68
C SER A 263 8.85 -13.73 -9.77
N PRO A 264 8.05 -14.81 -9.74
CA PRO A 264 8.59 -16.17 -9.85
C PRO A 264 9.22 -16.46 -11.22
N TYR A 265 8.79 -15.80 -12.30
CA TYR A 265 9.48 -15.88 -13.60
C TYR A 265 10.95 -15.43 -13.47
N VAL A 266 11.17 -14.27 -12.87
CA VAL A 266 12.52 -13.73 -12.62
C VAL A 266 13.28 -14.60 -11.62
N ALA A 267 12.62 -15.12 -10.58
CA ALA A 267 13.23 -16.04 -9.63
C ALA A 267 13.79 -17.29 -10.33
N GLY A 268 13.08 -17.84 -11.32
CA GLY A 268 13.55 -18.94 -12.15
C GLY A 268 14.82 -18.57 -12.95
N VAL A 269 14.84 -17.39 -13.58
CA VAL A 269 16.02 -16.86 -14.29
C VAL A 269 17.21 -16.74 -13.34
N ILE A 270 17.00 -16.20 -12.13
CA ILE A 270 18.04 -16.10 -11.10
C ILE A 270 18.55 -17.49 -10.69
N GLY A 271 17.65 -18.47 -10.56
CA GLY A 271 18.03 -19.86 -10.31
C GLY A 271 18.96 -20.43 -11.37
N LEU A 272 18.70 -20.16 -12.66
CA LEU A 272 19.57 -20.56 -13.76
C LEU A 272 20.92 -19.83 -13.72
N MET A 273 20.93 -18.53 -13.39
CA MET A 273 22.18 -17.76 -13.23
C MET A 273 23.05 -18.33 -12.12
N LEU A 274 22.46 -18.70 -10.97
CA LEU A 274 23.17 -19.31 -9.85
C LEU A 274 23.60 -20.74 -10.13
N ALA A 275 22.88 -21.48 -10.97
CA ALA A 275 23.31 -22.79 -11.44
C ALA A 275 24.55 -22.69 -12.36
N ALA A 276 24.63 -21.64 -13.18
CA ALA A 276 25.76 -21.39 -14.07
C ALA A 276 26.97 -20.80 -13.34
N GLU A 277 26.75 -19.87 -12.41
CA GLU A 277 27.79 -19.23 -11.59
C GLU A 277 27.30 -19.11 -10.12
N PRO A 278 27.58 -20.13 -9.28
CA PRO A 278 27.13 -20.18 -7.90
C PRO A 278 27.70 -19.09 -7.00
N THR A 279 28.74 -18.38 -7.44
CA THR A 279 29.38 -17.31 -6.66
C THR A 279 28.85 -15.92 -6.96
N LEU A 280 27.83 -15.79 -7.83
CA LEU A 280 27.19 -14.49 -8.04
C LEU A 280 26.57 -13.96 -6.74
N THR A 281 26.81 -12.68 -6.48
CA THR A 281 26.12 -11.92 -5.44
C THR A 281 24.79 -11.37 -5.96
N ALA A 282 23.85 -11.05 -5.06
CA ALA A 282 22.57 -10.42 -5.44
C ALA A 282 22.75 -9.12 -6.26
N ALA A 283 23.81 -8.35 -5.96
CA ALA A 283 24.13 -7.12 -6.71
C ALA A 283 24.61 -7.42 -8.15
N GLN A 284 25.45 -8.45 -8.33
CA GLN A 284 25.88 -8.88 -9.66
C GLN A 284 24.70 -9.45 -10.46
N ILE A 285 23.84 -10.24 -9.83
CA ILE A 285 22.62 -10.77 -10.46
C ILE A 285 21.74 -9.62 -10.97
N LEU A 286 21.43 -8.66 -10.10
CA LEU A 286 20.65 -7.48 -10.49
C LEU A 286 21.32 -6.68 -11.62
N GLY A 287 22.64 -6.50 -11.55
CA GLY A 287 23.41 -5.79 -12.57
C GLY A 287 23.37 -6.49 -13.93
N ILE A 288 23.47 -7.83 -13.96
CA ILE A 288 23.40 -8.62 -15.18
C ILE A 288 21.99 -8.56 -15.79
N ILE A 289 20.94 -8.67 -14.96
CA ILE A 289 19.55 -8.65 -15.46
C ILE A 289 19.16 -7.29 -16.05
N LYS A 290 19.74 -6.19 -15.54
CA LYS A 290 19.47 -4.83 -16.02
C LYS A 290 20.28 -4.40 -17.26
N ALA A 291 21.32 -5.14 -17.62
CA ALA A 291 22.25 -4.78 -18.71
C ALA A 291 21.65 -5.10 -20.09
#